data_AF-A0A5K3FEP3-F1
#
_entry.id   AF-A0A5K3FEP3-F1
#
_cell.length_a   1.000
_cell.length_b   1.000
_cell.length_c   1.000
_cell.angle_alpha   90.00
_cell.angle_beta   90.00
_cell.angle_gamma   90.00
#
_symmetry.space_group_name_H-M   'P 1'
#
loop_
_entity.id
_entity.type
_entity.pdbx_description
1 polymer ?
#
loop_
_entity_poly.entity_id
_entity_poly.type
_entity_poly.pdbx_seq_one_letter_code
_entity_poly.pdbx_strand_id
1 'polypeptide(L)'
;MKAVPMCWDKLHIFLCMVYVPECQEQRPAAPNAQATTTHSRIVLPEREMCLAVLKACPLLFSGEEGVGGRGLLGDTIPRFFQCQNYASVCRQNKLRPKIFDVNKAQCQAPLVSTTNRRNWIKGVETCAFPCHSPIYRPEHYALARNLLFVAAVAGIVVNVCVLCSLRLLRTSSSSSRCLAKSSAASATATDEVACVVDPARQLPHTALTFIHLAFLVGCVGLLSPQLPGIGNTIACRADGSVRVGEPQTQYVECCCFNVPVRAVSAISNLRTKRDTTP
;
A
#
# COMPACT_ATOMS: atom_id res chain seq x y z
N MET A 1 0.56 23.91 10.48
CA MET A 1 0.96 22.80 11.38
C MET A 1 -0.22 22.06 12.04
N LYS A 2 -1.49 22.46 11.83
CA LYS A 2 -2.68 21.68 12.22
C LYS A 2 -2.84 20.33 11.48
N ALA A 3 -1.95 20.03 10.54
CA ALA A 3 -2.00 18.86 9.67
C ALA A 3 -1.55 17.56 10.33
N VAL A 4 -0.91 17.62 11.52
CA VAL A 4 -0.44 16.44 12.26
C VAL A 4 -1.13 16.37 13.63
N PRO A 5 -2.18 15.55 13.79
CA PRO A 5 -3.03 15.56 14.97
C PRO A 5 -2.33 15.33 16.31
N MET A 6 -1.55 14.26 16.38
CA MET A 6 -0.89 13.82 17.60
C MET A 6 0.26 14.76 18.00
N CYS A 7 0.98 15.30 17.01
CA CYS A 7 2.00 16.31 17.23
C CYS A 7 1.40 17.63 17.72
N TRP A 8 0.35 18.13 17.05
CA TRP A 8 -0.27 19.43 17.36
C TRP A 8 -0.86 19.47 18.76
N ASP A 9 -1.49 18.38 19.21
CA ASP A 9 -2.06 18.27 20.56
C ASP A 9 -1.02 18.56 21.65
N LYS A 10 0.17 17.96 21.55
CA LYS A 10 1.24 18.15 22.55
C LYS A 10 2.00 19.45 22.34
N LEU A 11 2.30 19.79 21.09
CA LEU A 11 3.07 20.97 20.73
C LEU A 11 2.35 22.27 21.13
N HIS A 12 1.05 22.37 20.88
CA HIS A 12 0.28 23.56 21.20
C HIS A 12 0.31 23.88 22.69
N ILE A 13 0.07 22.88 23.55
CA ILE A 13 0.06 23.05 25.00
C ILE A 13 1.45 23.47 25.49
N PHE A 14 2.53 22.87 24.96
CA PHE A 14 3.90 23.25 25.31
C PHE A 14 4.24 24.68 24.89
N LEU A 15 3.87 25.09 23.66
CA LEU A 15 4.08 26.45 23.19
C LEU A 15 3.33 27.48 24.04
N CYS A 16 2.11 27.17 24.50
CA CYS A 16 1.39 28.03 25.43
C CYS A 16 2.14 28.23 26.74
N MET A 17 2.72 27.19 27.34
CA MET A 17 3.49 27.33 28.58
C MET A 17 4.80 28.10 28.41
N VAL A 18 5.44 28.02 27.24
CA VAL A 18 6.71 28.70 26.99
C VAL A 18 6.50 30.18 26.65
N TYR A 19 5.52 30.50 25.81
CA TYR A 19 5.27 31.88 25.35
C TYR A 19 4.31 32.65 26.27
N VAL A 20 3.42 31.97 27.00
CA VAL A 20 2.44 32.57 27.92
C VAL A 20 2.41 31.80 29.25
N PRO A 21 3.49 31.89 30.05
CA PRO A 21 3.56 31.18 31.33
C PRO A 21 2.69 31.84 32.40
N GLU A 22 2.28 31.06 33.38
CA GLU A 22 1.63 31.58 34.59
C GLU A 22 2.68 32.22 35.52
N CYS A 23 2.39 33.45 35.98
CA CYS A 23 3.17 34.12 37.01
C CYS A 23 2.51 33.86 38.37
N GLN A 24 3.22 33.14 39.25
CA GLN A 24 2.75 32.86 40.62
C GLN A 24 3.40 33.83 41.61
N GLU A 25 2.57 34.57 42.34
CA GLU A 25 3.03 35.39 43.46
C GLU A 25 3.22 34.50 44.70
N GLN A 26 4.46 34.39 45.19
CA GLN A 26 4.72 33.69 46.45
C GLN A 26 4.44 34.63 47.62
N ARG A 27 3.32 34.39 48.31
CA ARG A 27 3.07 34.97 49.64
C ARG A 27 4.01 34.31 50.65
N PRO A 28 4.83 35.06 51.42
CA PRO A 28 5.76 34.47 52.36
C PRO A 28 5.00 33.65 53.42
N ALA A 29 5.39 32.38 53.60
CA ALA A 29 4.79 31.45 54.54
C ALA A 29 5.31 31.62 55.99
N ALA A 30 5.74 32.84 56.36
CA ALA A 30 6.27 33.15 57.68
C ALA A 30 5.48 34.29 58.31
N PRO A 31 4.88 34.11 59.51
CA PRO A 31 4.09 35.16 60.16
C PRO A 31 4.91 36.36 60.66
N ASN A 32 6.23 36.25 60.79
CA ASN A 32 7.06 37.20 61.54
C ASN A 32 8.30 37.71 60.77
N ALA A 33 8.17 38.04 59.49
CA ALA A 33 9.20 38.82 58.79
C ALA A 33 8.54 40.00 58.07
N GLN A 34 9.00 41.21 58.42
CA GLN A 34 8.63 42.47 57.78
C GLN A 34 8.69 42.33 56.26
N ALA A 35 7.52 42.46 55.62
CA ALA A 35 7.32 42.22 54.21
C ALA A 35 7.76 43.43 53.37
N THR A 36 8.72 43.25 52.45
CA THR A 36 8.93 44.20 51.35
C THR A 36 9.44 43.57 50.04
N THR A 37 9.40 42.25 49.86
CA THR A 37 9.71 41.65 48.55
C THR A 37 8.72 40.55 48.18
N THR A 38 7.66 40.93 47.45
CA THR A 38 6.81 39.98 46.72
C THR A 38 7.62 39.40 45.56
N HIS A 39 8.10 38.16 45.69
CA HIS A 39 8.75 37.46 44.59
C HIS A 39 7.68 36.85 43.68
N SER A 40 7.53 37.42 42.48
CA SER A 40 6.79 36.79 41.38
C SER A 40 7.67 35.73 40.74
N ARG A 41 7.24 34.47 40.76
CA ARG A 41 7.94 33.35 40.12
C ARG A 41 7.16 32.89 38.90
N ILE A 42 7.86 32.69 37.79
CA ILE A 42 7.29 32.16 36.55
C ILE A 42 7.26 30.63 36.64
N VAL A 43 6.14 30.01 36.27
CA VAL A 43 5.99 28.56 36.18
C VAL A 43 6.41 28.10 34.79
N LEU A 44 7.44 27.24 34.71
CA LEU A 44 7.96 26.68 33.46
C LEU A 44 7.48 25.23 33.25
N PRO A 45 7.44 24.75 31.99
CA PRO A 45 7.06 23.37 31.69
C PRO A 45 8.09 22.36 32.23
N GLU A 46 7.63 21.13 32.45
CA GLU A 46 8.47 20.02 32.88
C GLU A 46 9.29 19.42 31.73
N ARG A 47 10.42 18.81 32.06
CA ARG A 47 11.26 18.10 31.10
C ARG A 47 10.52 16.99 30.35
N GLU A 48 9.67 16.23 31.05
CA GLU A 48 8.89 15.13 30.44
C GLU A 48 7.91 15.63 29.39
N MET A 49 7.36 16.84 29.59
CA MET A 49 6.45 17.46 28.63
C MET A 49 7.20 17.89 27.36
N CYS A 50 8.41 18.44 27.50
CA CYS A 50 9.29 18.73 26.37
C CYS A 50 9.67 17.46 25.58
N LEU A 51 10.04 16.38 26.28
CA LEU A 51 10.38 15.10 25.64
C LEU A 51 9.17 14.47 24.93
N ALA A 52 7.98 14.59 25.51
CA ALA A 52 6.74 14.10 24.88
C ALA A 52 6.44 14.81 23.55
N VAL A 53 6.71 16.11 23.45
CA VAL A 53 6.56 16.87 22.20
C VAL A 53 7.58 16.44 21.15
N LEU A 54 8.85 16.31 21.52
CA LEU A 54 9.90 15.85 20.60
C LEU A 54 9.56 14.46 20.02
N LYS A 55 9.07 13.56 20.87
CA LYS A 55 8.66 12.21 20.46
C LYS A 55 7.40 12.19 19.58
N ALA A 56 6.43 13.07 19.85
CA ALA A 56 5.19 13.13 19.09
C ALA A 56 5.35 13.85 17.72
N CYS A 57 6.43 14.62 17.54
CA CYS A 57 6.65 15.47 16.37
C CYS A 57 7.97 15.17 15.63
N PRO A 58 8.21 13.92 15.18
CA PRO A 58 9.49 13.56 14.53
C PRO A 58 9.75 14.40 13.27
N LEU A 59 8.73 14.76 12.49
CA LEU A 59 8.89 15.59 11.27
C LEU A 59 9.45 17.00 11.53
N LEU A 60 9.26 17.53 12.74
CA LEU A 60 9.74 18.86 13.11
C LEU A 60 11.19 18.84 13.58
N PHE A 61 11.59 17.76 14.26
CA PHE A 61 12.83 17.71 15.05
C PHE A 61 13.86 16.68 14.55
N SER A 62 13.41 15.60 13.92
CA SER A 62 14.27 14.52 13.42
C SER A 62 14.40 14.62 11.90
N GLY A 63 15.65 14.79 11.44
CA GLY A 63 15.98 14.74 10.01
C GLY A 63 15.86 13.35 9.40
N GLU A 64 15.96 12.29 10.20
CA GLU A 64 15.96 10.90 9.72
C GLU A 64 14.64 10.44 9.09
N GLU A 65 13.51 11.08 9.44
CA GLU A 65 12.17 10.77 8.91
C GLU A 65 11.54 11.94 8.13
N GLY A 66 12.28 13.05 7.97
CA GLY A 66 11.83 14.25 7.25
C GLY A 66 11.97 14.15 5.72
N VAL A 67 11.26 15.02 5.01
CA VAL A 67 11.37 15.13 3.55
C VAL A 67 12.77 15.61 3.19
N GLY A 68 13.62 14.71 2.67
CA GLY A 68 14.99 15.04 2.27
C GLY A 68 16.04 14.98 3.39
N GLY A 69 15.80 14.24 4.49
CA GLY A 69 16.80 14.03 5.54
C GLY A 69 16.93 15.17 6.55
N ARG A 70 16.01 16.15 6.53
CA ARG A 70 16.01 17.33 7.41
C ARG A 70 14.65 17.54 8.06
N GLY A 71 14.66 17.95 9.33
CA GLY A 71 13.46 18.38 10.04
C GLY A 71 12.96 19.72 9.48
N LEU A 72 11.66 20.00 9.64
CA LEU A 72 11.06 21.23 9.11
C LEU A 72 11.64 22.53 9.73
N LEU A 73 12.23 22.43 10.93
CA LEU A 73 12.94 23.54 11.60
C LEU A 73 14.43 23.65 11.22
N GLY A 74 14.91 22.81 10.30
CA GLY A 74 16.32 22.75 9.89
C GLY A 74 17.20 21.95 10.85
N ASP A 75 18.52 22.07 10.67
CA ASP A 75 19.52 21.27 11.39
C ASP A 75 19.75 21.73 12.85
N THR A 76 19.20 22.89 13.26
CA THR A 76 19.43 23.48 14.59
C THR A 76 18.12 23.67 15.36
N ILE A 77 17.94 22.88 16.41
CA ILE A 77 16.77 22.96 17.31
C ILE A 77 16.87 24.24 18.17
N PRO A 78 15.83 25.10 18.21
CA PRO A 78 15.81 26.29 19.06
C PRO A 78 16.03 25.99 20.55
N ARG A 79 16.61 26.94 21.29
CA ARG A 79 16.97 26.74 22.72
C ARG A 79 15.79 26.40 23.63
N PHE A 80 14.58 26.84 23.29
CA PHE A 80 13.36 26.53 24.04
C PHE A 80 12.84 25.10 23.80
N PHE A 81 13.36 24.36 22.82
CA PHE A 81 13.09 22.93 22.66
C PHE A 81 14.22 22.04 23.22
N GLN A 82 15.24 22.64 23.86
CA GLN A 82 16.29 21.89 24.54
C GLN A 82 15.78 21.47 25.92
N CYS A 83 15.33 20.21 26.02
CA CYS A 83 14.70 19.70 27.25
C CYS A 83 15.61 19.68 28.49
N GLN A 84 16.91 19.95 28.33
CA GLN A 84 17.87 20.12 29.43
C GLN A 84 17.63 21.41 30.24
N ASN A 85 16.96 22.41 29.64
CA ASN A 85 16.66 23.69 30.29
C ASN A 85 15.49 23.61 31.29
N TYR A 86 14.79 22.46 31.35
CA TYR A 86 13.60 22.26 32.17
C TYR A 86 13.85 21.28 33.30
N ALA A 87 13.25 21.54 34.46
CA ALA A 87 13.36 20.67 35.63
C ALA A 87 12.59 19.35 35.41
N SER A 88 13.15 18.23 35.89
CA SER A 88 12.52 16.90 35.81
C SER A 88 11.41 16.67 36.82
N VAL A 89 11.36 17.46 37.90
CA VAL A 89 10.38 17.29 38.98
C VAL A 89 9.88 18.66 39.43
N CYS A 90 8.71 19.06 38.93
CA CYS A 90 7.94 20.18 39.48
C CYS A 90 6.48 19.75 39.63
N ARG A 91 6.08 19.35 40.84
CA ARG A 91 4.74 18.85 41.18
C ARG A 91 3.61 19.91 41.09
N GLN A 92 3.87 21.05 40.45
CA GLN A 92 3.03 22.25 40.46
C GLN A 92 2.29 22.51 39.14
N ASN A 93 2.54 21.76 38.06
CA ASN A 93 1.77 21.92 36.83
C ASN A 93 0.36 21.35 36.99
N LYS A 94 -0.55 22.19 37.50
CA LYS A 94 -1.99 21.94 37.57
C LYS A 94 -2.68 22.05 36.19
N LEU A 95 -1.95 22.15 35.09
CA LEU A 95 -2.51 21.92 33.76
C LEU A 95 -2.68 20.42 33.49
N ARG A 96 -3.61 19.81 34.24
CA ARG A 96 -4.30 18.61 33.78
C ARG A 96 -5.04 18.96 32.48
N PRO A 97 -5.24 17.99 31.56
CA PRO A 97 -5.63 18.18 30.15
C PRO A 97 -7.08 18.66 29.93
N LYS A 98 -7.56 19.63 30.71
CA LYS A 98 -8.99 19.98 30.81
C LYS A 98 -9.45 21.12 29.89
N ILE A 99 -8.60 21.65 29.01
CA ILE A 99 -8.92 22.91 28.29
C ILE A 99 -8.94 22.76 26.77
N PHE A 100 -8.45 21.67 26.21
CA PHE A 100 -8.47 21.50 24.76
C PHE A 100 -9.16 20.20 24.43
N ASP A 101 -10.44 20.31 24.12
CA ASP A 101 -11.19 19.22 23.49
C ASP A 101 -10.52 18.96 22.13
N VAL A 102 -9.74 17.88 22.07
CA VAL A 102 -8.83 17.42 21.01
C VAL A 102 -9.60 16.99 19.75
N ASN A 103 -10.81 17.49 19.54
CA ASN A 103 -11.71 17.14 18.44
C ASN A 103 -11.46 17.95 17.15
N LYS A 104 -10.37 18.71 17.04
CA LYS A 104 -10.10 19.59 15.88
C LYS A 104 -8.83 19.27 15.11
N ALA A 105 -8.17 18.16 15.41
CA ALA A 105 -7.09 17.71 14.58
C ALA A 105 -7.63 16.88 13.42
N GLN A 106 -8.19 17.57 12.42
CA GLN A 106 -8.68 16.94 11.21
C GLN A 106 -7.53 16.81 10.21
N CYS A 107 -7.43 15.66 9.53
CA CYS A 107 -6.48 15.50 8.44
C CYS A 107 -6.73 16.60 7.40
N GLN A 108 -5.69 17.35 7.05
CA GLN A 108 -5.79 18.38 6.04
C GLN A 108 -5.99 17.71 4.68
N ALA A 109 -6.98 18.18 3.90
CA ALA A 109 -7.14 17.73 2.52
C ALA A 109 -5.80 17.87 1.77
N PRO A 110 -5.34 16.86 1.00
CA PRO A 110 -6.08 15.71 0.46
C PRO A 110 -6.04 14.42 1.31
N LEU A 111 -5.54 14.47 2.56
CA LEU A 111 -5.35 13.30 3.41
C LEU A 111 -6.68 12.80 4.01
N VAL A 112 -6.77 11.48 4.19
CA VAL A 112 -7.93 10.82 4.82
C VAL A 112 -7.57 10.29 6.20
N SER A 113 -8.48 10.39 7.16
CA SER A 113 -8.29 9.83 8.49
C SER A 113 -8.41 8.31 8.46
N THR A 114 -7.46 7.60 9.05
CA THR A 114 -7.50 6.14 9.16
C THR A 114 -7.06 5.66 10.54
N THR A 115 -7.71 4.61 11.04
CA THR A 115 -7.34 3.92 12.27
C THR A 115 -6.24 2.88 12.06
N ASN A 116 -5.90 2.56 10.80
CA ASN A 116 -4.96 1.49 10.49
C ASN A 116 -3.49 1.96 10.52
N ARG A 117 -2.75 1.51 11.55
CA ARG A 117 -1.34 1.88 11.76
C ARG A 117 -0.40 1.59 10.60
N ARG A 118 -0.69 0.55 9.81
CA ARG A 118 0.17 0.14 8.68
C ARG A 118 0.05 1.07 7.48
N ASN A 119 -1.04 1.84 7.39
CA ASN A 119 -1.26 2.78 6.30
C ASN A 119 -0.96 4.23 6.68
N TRP A 120 -0.52 4.47 7.92
CA TRP A 120 -0.14 5.79 8.35
C TRP A 120 1.07 6.29 7.60
N ILE A 121 1.04 7.56 7.26
CA ILE A 121 2.19 8.24 6.67
C ILE A 121 3.24 8.39 7.77
N LYS A 122 4.50 8.12 7.42
CA LYS A 122 5.62 8.30 8.35
C LYS A 122 5.61 9.74 8.90
N GLY A 123 5.61 9.86 10.23
CA GLY A 123 5.55 11.14 10.92
C GLY A 123 4.20 11.87 10.94
N VAL A 124 3.16 11.33 10.28
CA VAL A 124 1.77 11.83 10.37
C VAL A 124 0.85 10.69 10.82
N GLU A 125 0.76 10.50 12.12
CA GLU A 125 -0.12 9.48 12.70
C GLU A 125 -1.60 9.80 12.41
N THR A 126 -2.42 8.76 12.26
CA THR A 126 -3.88 8.81 12.02
C THR A 126 -4.35 9.33 10.66
N CYS A 127 -3.43 9.73 9.78
CA CYS A 127 -3.75 10.13 8.41
C CYS A 127 -3.07 9.21 7.38
N ALA A 128 -3.74 8.97 6.26
CA ALA A 128 -3.24 8.20 5.13
C ALA A 128 -3.50 8.90 3.80
N PHE A 129 -2.81 8.42 2.76
CA PHE A 129 -3.08 8.85 1.41
C PHE A 129 -4.46 8.37 0.95
N PRO A 130 -5.22 9.22 0.24
CA PRO A 130 -6.50 8.84 -0.33
C PRO A 130 -6.32 7.73 -1.37
N CYS A 131 -7.35 6.91 -1.57
CA CYS A 131 -7.33 5.85 -2.57
C CYS A 131 -7.08 6.39 -3.99
N HIS A 132 -7.74 7.49 -4.35
CA HIS A 132 -7.53 8.15 -5.63
C HIS A 132 -6.37 9.14 -5.48
N SER A 133 -5.38 9.03 -6.35
CA SER A 133 -4.25 9.96 -6.33
C SER A 133 -4.76 11.35 -6.69
N PRO A 134 -4.49 12.37 -5.84
CA PRO A 134 -4.99 13.72 -6.04
C PRO A 134 -4.34 14.45 -7.23
N ILE A 135 -3.29 13.86 -7.81
CA ILE A 135 -2.58 14.40 -8.98
C ILE A 135 -3.41 14.24 -10.25
N TYR A 136 -4.27 13.21 -10.31
CA TYR A 136 -5.06 12.89 -11.49
C TYR A 136 -6.51 13.34 -11.32
N ARG A 137 -7.05 13.99 -12.36
CA ARG A 137 -8.47 14.28 -12.45
C ARG A 137 -9.29 13.00 -12.66
N PRO A 138 -10.56 12.96 -12.21
CA PRO A 138 -11.43 11.79 -12.34
C PRO A 138 -11.64 11.33 -13.80
N GLU A 139 -11.58 12.26 -14.76
CA GLU A 139 -11.68 12.00 -16.20
C GLU A 139 -10.56 11.09 -16.72
N HIS A 140 -9.33 11.23 -16.20
CA HIS A 140 -8.20 10.39 -16.59
C HIS A 140 -8.36 8.95 -16.07
N TYR A 141 -9.00 8.77 -14.92
CA TYR A 141 -9.30 7.43 -14.40
C TYR A 141 -10.37 6.72 -15.24
N ALA A 142 -11.41 7.44 -15.66
CA ALA A 142 -12.42 6.89 -16.56
C ALA A 142 -11.81 6.50 -17.92
N LEU A 143 -10.99 7.39 -18.50
CA LEU A 143 -10.28 7.12 -19.75
C LEU A 143 -9.37 5.89 -19.63
N ALA A 144 -8.56 5.80 -18.57
CA ALA A 144 -7.67 4.66 -18.36
C ALA A 144 -8.45 3.34 -18.19
N ARG A 145 -9.55 3.35 -17.44
CA ARG A 145 -10.44 2.17 -17.29
C ARG A 145 -11.06 1.75 -18.63
N ASN A 146 -11.50 2.71 -19.43
CA ASN A 146 -12.08 2.45 -20.75
C ASN A 146 -11.05 1.89 -21.74
N LEU A 147 -9.83 2.44 -21.76
CA LEU A 147 -8.74 1.92 -22.59
C LEU A 147 -8.36 0.49 -22.17
N LEU A 148 -8.28 0.23 -20.87
CA LEU A 148 -8.02 -1.12 -20.36
C LEU A 148 -9.15 -2.09 -20.71
N PHE A 149 -10.41 -1.64 -20.69
CA PHE A 149 -11.56 -2.42 -21.14
C PHE A 149 -11.44 -2.83 -22.61
N VAL A 150 -11.22 -1.85 -23.49
CA VAL A 150 -11.11 -2.11 -24.92
C VAL A 150 -9.93 -3.06 -25.20
N ALA A 151 -8.78 -2.82 -24.58
CA ALA A 151 -7.60 -3.67 -24.73
C ALA A 151 -7.83 -5.10 -24.22
N ALA A 152 -8.48 -5.26 -23.06
CA ALA A 152 -8.78 -6.58 -22.49
C ALA A 152 -9.80 -7.35 -23.35
N VAL A 153 -10.86 -6.69 -23.82
CA VAL A 153 -11.87 -7.31 -24.71
C VAL A 153 -11.23 -7.73 -26.04
N ALA A 154 -10.46 -6.85 -26.68
CA ALA A 154 -9.74 -7.18 -27.91
C ALA A 154 -8.76 -8.35 -27.69
N GLY A 155 -8.04 -8.34 -26.57
CA GLY A 155 -7.16 -9.43 -26.15
C GLY A 155 -7.91 -10.75 -26.02
N ILE A 156 -9.07 -10.77 -25.34
CA ILE A 156 -9.89 -11.98 -25.19
C ILE A 156 -10.35 -12.49 -26.56
N VAL A 157 -10.88 -11.63 -27.42
CA VAL A 157 -11.37 -12.02 -28.74
C VAL A 157 -10.26 -12.66 -29.58
N VAL A 158 -9.08 -12.02 -29.64
CA VAL A 158 -7.93 -12.56 -30.39
C VAL A 158 -7.47 -13.90 -29.82
N ASN A 159 -7.34 -14.01 -28.49
CA ASN A 159 -6.86 -15.24 -27.86
C ASN A 159 -7.87 -16.38 -27.98
N VAL A 160 -9.17 -16.11 -27.87
CA VAL A 160 -10.23 -17.10 -28.11
C VAL A 160 -10.18 -17.56 -29.56
N CYS A 161 -10.04 -16.65 -30.53
CA CYS A 161 -9.93 -16.99 -31.94
C CYS A 161 -8.72 -17.91 -32.20
N VAL A 162 -7.55 -17.56 -31.66
CA VAL A 162 -6.33 -18.38 -31.78
C VAL A 162 -6.50 -19.75 -31.12
N LEU A 163 -7.10 -19.81 -29.93
CA LEU A 163 -7.39 -21.09 -29.26
C LEU A 163 -8.35 -21.95 -30.10
N CYS A 164 -9.41 -21.37 -30.68
CA CYS A 164 -10.31 -22.06 -31.59
C CYS A 164 -9.58 -22.58 -32.83
N SER A 165 -8.74 -21.76 -33.48
CA SER A 165 -7.93 -22.20 -34.62
C SER A 165 -7.00 -23.34 -34.26
N LEU A 166 -6.28 -23.26 -33.13
CA LEU A 166 -5.40 -24.34 -32.67
C LEU A 166 -6.15 -25.63 -32.37
N ARG A 167 -7.38 -25.54 -31.86
CA ARG A 167 -8.26 -26.70 -31.65
C ARG A 167 -8.68 -27.32 -32.98
N LEU A 168 -9.12 -26.52 -33.94
CA LEU A 168 -9.51 -26.99 -35.29
C LEU A 168 -8.34 -27.63 -36.04
N LEU A 169 -7.14 -27.07 -35.95
CA LEU A 169 -5.93 -27.66 -36.55
C LEU A 169 -5.59 -29.01 -35.89
N ARG A 170 -5.78 -29.13 -34.57
CA ARG A 170 -5.54 -30.38 -33.84
C ARG A 170 -6.56 -31.46 -34.23
N THR A 171 -7.85 -31.12 -34.33
CA THR A 171 -8.89 -32.05 -34.77
C THR A 171 -8.72 -32.47 -36.22
N SER A 172 -8.34 -31.55 -37.12
CA SER A 172 -8.02 -31.89 -38.51
C SER A 172 -6.80 -32.80 -38.60
N SER A 173 -5.71 -32.52 -37.88
CA SER A 173 -4.51 -33.39 -37.89
C SER A 173 -4.77 -34.80 -37.35
N SER A 174 -5.74 -34.96 -36.45
CA SER A 174 -6.20 -36.26 -35.95
C SER A 174 -7.01 -37.03 -36.99
N SER A 175 -7.64 -36.34 -37.95
CA SER A 175 -8.38 -36.95 -39.08
C SER A 175 -7.52 -37.17 -40.33
N SER A 176 -6.40 -36.46 -40.51
CA SER A 176 -5.77 -36.33 -41.84
C SER A 176 -4.52 -37.19 -42.14
N ARG A 177 -4.12 -38.17 -41.32
CA ARG A 177 -3.02 -39.09 -41.72
C ARG A 177 -3.20 -40.54 -41.23
N CYS A 178 -4.31 -41.16 -41.60
CA CYS A 178 -4.30 -42.61 -41.80
C CYS A 178 -4.47 -42.80 -43.33
N LEU A 179 -3.36 -42.61 -44.06
CA LEU A 179 -3.29 -42.81 -45.50
C LEU A 179 -3.18 -44.32 -45.71
N ALA A 180 -4.28 -44.96 -46.11
CA ALA A 180 -4.28 -46.37 -46.46
C ALA A 180 -3.24 -46.62 -47.57
N LYS A 181 -2.15 -47.30 -47.23
CA LYS A 181 -1.19 -47.80 -48.21
C LYS A 181 -1.83 -49.05 -48.83
N SER A 182 -2.47 -48.94 -49.99
CA SER A 182 -2.79 -50.14 -50.77
C SER A 182 -1.49 -50.65 -51.41
N SER A 183 -0.79 -51.56 -50.74
CA SER A 183 0.25 -52.34 -51.39
C SER A 183 -0.42 -53.49 -52.12
N ALA A 184 -0.43 -53.43 -53.46
CA ALA A 184 -0.57 -54.64 -54.24
C ALA A 184 0.63 -55.56 -53.93
N ALA A 185 0.30 -56.84 -53.72
CA ALA A 185 1.17 -58.00 -53.58
C ALA A 185 1.58 -58.45 -52.16
N SER A 186 1.09 -59.66 -51.87
CA SER A 186 1.61 -60.70 -50.98
C SER A 186 0.98 -60.81 -49.59
N ALA A 187 0.68 -62.06 -49.26
CA ALA A 187 -0.26 -62.51 -48.25
C ALA A 187 0.29 -62.44 -46.83
N THR A 188 -0.44 -61.76 -45.94
CA THR A 188 -0.70 -62.05 -44.51
C THR A 188 -1.22 -60.74 -43.87
N ALA A 189 -2.54 -60.60 -43.77
CA ALA A 189 -3.18 -59.36 -43.31
C ALA A 189 -3.49 -59.45 -41.80
N THR A 190 -2.67 -58.80 -40.98
CA THR A 190 -3.11 -58.16 -39.74
C THR A 190 -3.10 -56.67 -40.00
N ASP A 191 -4.28 -56.06 -40.13
CA ASP A 191 -4.46 -54.62 -40.29
C ASP A 191 -4.06 -53.89 -39.01
N GLU A 192 -2.81 -53.45 -38.92
CA GLU A 192 -2.35 -52.49 -37.92
C GLU A 192 -2.38 -51.09 -38.54
N VAL A 193 -3.47 -50.35 -38.27
CA VAL A 193 -3.60 -48.93 -38.61
C VAL A 193 -2.73 -48.11 -37.66
N ALA A 194 -1.44 -47.98 -37.99
CA ALA A 194 -0.52 -47.11 -37.24
C ALA A 194 -0.67 -45.66 -37.73
N CYS A 195 -1.55 -44.87 -37.09
CA CYS A 195 -1.61 -43.44 -37.34
C CYS A 195 -0.40 -42.76 -36.64
N VAL A 196 0.62 -42.39 -37.43
CA VAL A 196 1.81 -41.69 -36.92
C VAL A 196 1.44 -40.24 -36.62
N VAL A 197 1.19 -39.95 -35.34
CA VAL A 197 1.12 -38.58 -34.84
C VAL A 197 2.53 -38.02 -34.79
N ASP A 198 2.89 -37.08 -35.67
CA ASP A 198 4.20 -36.42 -35.65
C ASP A 198 4.45 -35.77 -34.26
N PRO A 199 5.33 -36.33 -33.41
CA PRO A 199 5.52 -35.83 -32.05
C PRO A 199 6.12 -34.41 -32.04
N ALA A 200 6.84 -34.06 -33.11
CA ALA A 200 7.45 -32.75 -33.32
C ALA A 200 6.42 -31.61 -33.49
N ARG A 201 5.20 -31.89 -34.00
CA ARG A 201 4.12 -30.89 -34.08
C ARG A 201 3.29 -30.81 -32.80
N GLN A 202 3.22 -31.88 -32.02
CA GLN A 202 2.46 -31.95 -30.76
C GLN A 202 3.00 -30.97 -29.69
N LEU A 203 4.33 -30.87 -29.56
CA LEU A 203 5.02 -30.03 -28.57
C LEU A 203 4.78 -28.51 -28.76
N PRO A 204 5.00 -27.91 -29.94
CA PRO A 204 4.80 -26.47 -30.15
C PRO A 204 3.32 -26.07 -30.06
N HIS A 205 2.39 -26.86 -30.59
CA HIS A 205 0.96 -26.56 -30.50
C HIS A 205 0.45 -26.63 -29.04
N THR A 206 0.99 -27.54 -28.24
CA THR A 206 0.63 -27.65 -26.82
C THR A 206 1.17 -26.46 -26.03
N ALA A 207 2.43 -26.06 -26.24
CA ALA A 207 3.01 -24.88 -25.58
C ALA A 207 2.25 -23.58 -25.93
N LEU A 208 1.93 -23.38 -27.21
CA LEU A 208 1.18 -22.21 -27.68
C LEU A 208 -0.23 -22.13 -27.06
N THR A 209 -0.89 -23.29 -26.90
CA THR A 209 -2.20 -23.37 -26.21
C THR A 209 -2.11 -22.88 -24.76
N PHE A 210 -1.06 -23.25 -24.02
CA PHE A 210 -0.87 -22.80 -22.64
C PHE A 210 -0.59 -21.29 -22.54
N ILE A 211 0.18 -20.74 -23.49
CA ILE A 211 0.49 -19.30 -23.53
C ILE A 211 -0.79 -18.48 -23.72
N HIS A 212 -1.61 -18.84 -24.71
CA HIS A 212 -2.87 -18.12 -24.95
C HIS A 212 -3.90 -18.32 -23.83
N LEU A 213 -3.91 -19.49 -23.18
CA LEU A 213 -4.74 -19.72 -22.00
C LEU A 213 -4.32 -18.82 -20.82
N ALA A 214 -3.01 -18.70 -20.56
CA ALA A 214 -2.49 -17.82 -19.52
C ALA A 214 -2.78 -16.34 -19.82
N PHE A 215 -2.66 -15.93 -21.09
CA PHE A 215 -3.01 -14.57 -21.50
C PHE A 215 -4.51 -14.28 -21.38
N LEU A 216 -5.37 -15.27 -21.66
CA LEU A 216 -6.81 -15.17 -21.45
C LEU A 216 -7.13 -14.96 -19.96
N VAL A 217 -6.52 -15.74 -19.06
CA VAL A 217 -6.66 -15.54 -17.61
C VAL A 217 -6.18 -14.14 -17.19
N GLY A 218 -5.07 -13.67 -17.75
CA GLY A 218 -4.59 -12.31 -17.53
C GLY A 218 -5.58 -11.24 -17.97
N CYS A 219 -6.17 -11.37 -19.16
CA CYS A 219 -7.17 -10.42 -19.67
C CYS A 219 -8.44 -10.41 -18.81
N VAL A 220 -8.90 -11.57 -18.34
CA VAL A 220 -10.02 -11.65 -17.39
C VAL A 220 -9.68 -10.93 -16.09
N GLY A 221 -8.45 -11.06 -15.60
CA GLY A 221 -7.96 -10.32 -14.43
C GLY A 221 -8.00 -8.79 -14.63
N LEU A 222 -7.66 -8.31 -15.83
CA LEU A 222 -7.73 -6.89 -16.19
C LEU A 222 -9.16 -6.36 -16.34
N LEU A 223 -10.15 -7.24 -16.56
CA LEU A 223 -11.57 -6.85 -16.57
C LEU A 223 -12.15 -6.63 -15.16
N SER A 224 -11.51 -7.19 -14.12
CA SER A 224 -12.02 -7.13 -12.75
C SER A 224 -12.37 -5.71 -12.24
N PRO A 225 -11.63 -4.64 -12.56
CA PRO A 225 -11.95 -3.30 -12.04
C PRO A 225 -13.14 -2.62 -12.72
N GLN A 226 -13.71 -3.21 -13.78
CA GLN A 226 -14.85 -2.64 -14.52
C GLN A 226 -16.19 -3.04 -13.94
N LEU A 227 -16.24 -4.08 -13.11
CA LEU A 227 -17.46 -4.48 -12.44
C LEU A 227 -17.87 -3.41 -11.43
N PRO A 228 -19.13 -2.95 -11.45
CA PRO A 228 -19.61 -1.90 -10.57
C PRO A 228 -19.44 -2.35 -9.11
N GLY A 229 -18.80 -1.50 -8.29
CA GLY A 229 -18.50 -1.78 -6.89
C GLY A 229 -17.19 -2.52 -6.64
N ILE A 230 -16.71 -3.37 -7.57
CA ILE A 230 -15.51 -4.21 -7.37
C ILE A 230 -14.22 -3.42 -7.61
N GLY A 231 -14.20 -2.52 -8.60
CA GLY A 231 -12.99 -1.74 -8.92
C GLY A 231 -12.47 -0.91 -7.74
N ASN A 232 -13.39 -0.39 -6.92
CA ASN A 232 -13.01 0.38 -5.73
C ASN A 232 -12.65 -0.53 -4.55
N THR A 233 -13.19 -1.73 -4.42
CA THR A 233 -12.84 -2.65 -3.31
C THR A 233 -11.46 -3.30 -3.50
N ILE A 234 -11.02 -3.46 -4.75
CA ILE A 234 -9.68 -3.98 -5.09
C ILE A 234 -8.59 -2.96 -4.70
N ALA A 235 -8.76 -1.69 -5.06
CA ALA A 235 -7.72 -0.67 -4.86
C ALA A 235 -7.88 0.11 -3.54
N CYS A 236 -9.12 0.34 -3.10
CA CYS A 236 -9.44 1.12 -1.92
C CYS A 236 -9.73 0.22 -0.72
N ARG A 237 -9.43 0.74 0.46
CA ARG A 237 -9.96 0.21 1.73
C ARG A 237 -11.27 0.92 2.08
N ALA A 238 -12.05 0.32 2.98
CA ALA A 238 -13.34 0.85 3.46
C ALA A 238 -13.24 2.24 4.11
N ASP A 239 -12.06 2.63 4.60
CA ASP A 239 -11.78 3.96 5.16
C ASP A 239 -11.45 5.01 4.08
N GLY A 240 -11.48 4.65 2.79
CA GLY A 240 -11.14 5.54 1.67
C GLY A 240 -9.64 5.70 1.41
N SER A 241 -8.80 4.96 2.16
CA SER A 241 -7.34 4.98 1.97
C SER A 241 -6.87 3.97 0.92
N VAL A 242 -5.69 4.21 0.34
CA VAL A 242 -5.07 3.30 -0.63
C VAL A 242 -4.53 2.03 0.05
N ARG A 243 -4.60 0.88 -0.62
CA ARG A 243 -3.97 -0.37 -0.13
C ARG A 243 -2.47 -0.38 -0.43
N VAL A 244 -1.62 -0.58 0.59
CA VAL A 244 -0.16 -0.65 0.47
C VAL A 244 0.35 -1.87 1.24
N GLY A 245 1.34 -2.57 0.69
CA GLY A 245 2.03 -3.68 1.37
C GLY A 245 1.16 -4.91 1.61
N GLU A 246 0.38 -5.34 0.62
CA GLU A 246 -0.38 -6.59 0.68
C GLU A 246 0.55 -7.82 0.46
N PRO A 247 0.29 -8.99 1.09
CA PRO A 247 -0.92 -9.38 1.81
C PRO A 247 -0.99 -8.86 3.25
N GLN A 248 -2.20 -8.43 3.64
CA GLN A 248 -2.56 -8.19 5.03
C GLN A 248 -3.32 -9.42 5.53
N THR A 249 -3.03 -9.89 6.74
CA THR A 249 -3.48 -11.15 7.37
C THR A 249 -5.00 -11.40 7.44
N GLN A 250 -5.83 -10.54 6.84
CA GLN A 250 -7.29 -10.58 6.94
C GLN A 250 -8.07 -10.55 5.61
N TYR A 251 -7.46 -10.25 4.45
CA TYR A 251 -8.20 -10.19 3.18
C TYR A 251 -7.37 -10.72 2.01
N VAL A 252 -7.74 -11.91 1.51
CA VAL A 252 -7.03 -12.66 0.44
C VAL A 252 -7.53 -12.29 -0.97
N GLU A 253 -8.61 -11.52 -1.09
CA GLU A 253 -9.27 -11.25 -2.39
C GLU A 253 -8.37 -10.55 -3.42
N CYS A 254 -7.45 -9.68 -2.99
CA CYS A 254 -6.55 -8.96 -3.90
C CYS A 254 -5.39 -9.85 -4.40
N CYS A 255 -5.01 -10.89 -3.64
CA CYS A 255 -3.94 -11.80 -4.03
C CYS A 255 -4.34 -12.74 -5.16
N CYS A 256 -5.62 -13.10 -5.29
CA CYS A 256 -6.11 -14.02 -6.31
C CYS A 256 -5.89 -13.51 -7.75
N PHE A 257 -5.86 -12.19 -7.96
CA PHE A 257 -5.63 -11.59 -9.29
C PHE A 257 -4.16 -11.52 -9.70
N ASN A 258 -3.21 -11.61 -8.76
CA ASN A 258 -1.77 -11.67 -9.04
C ASN A 258 -1.22 -13.10 -9.22
N VAL A 259 -2.08 -14.11 -9.09
CA VAL A 259 -1.71 -15.54 -9.23
C VAL A 259 -1.23 -15.94 -10.63
N PRO A 260 -1.74 -15.41 -11.77
CA PRO A 260 -1.37 -15.98 -13.07
C PRO A 260 0.11 -15.75 -13.43
N VAL A 261 0.76 -14.73 -12.88
CA VAL A 261 2.19 -14.45 -13.15
C VAL A 261 3.11 -15.41 -12.39
N ARG A 262 2.74 -15.80 -11.15
CA ARG A 262 3.51 -16.79 -10.37
C ARG A 262 3.34 -18.22 -10.88
N ALA A 263 2.18 -18.55 -11.44
CA ALA A 263 1.93 -19.88 -12.02
C ALA A 263 2.80 -20.15 -13.27
N VAL A 264 3.02 -19.15 -14.13
CA VAL A 264 3.87 -19.29 -15.32
C VAL A 264 5.35 -19.51 -14.92
N SER A 265 5.82 -18.83 -13.88
CA SER A 265 7.21 -19.00 -13.38
C SER A 265 7.45 -20.33 -12.65
N ALA A 266 6.40 -20.98 -12.15
CA ALA A 266 6.49 -22.31 -11.56
C ALA A 266 6.52 -23.40 -12.65
N ILE A 267 5.81 -23.19 -13.77
CA ILE A 267 5.80 -24.12 -14.92
C ILE A 267 7.15 -24.08 -15.67
N SER A 268 7.81 -22.92 -15.77
CA SER A 268 9.15 -22.82 -16.36
C SER A 268 10.21 -23.55 -15.52
N ASN A 269 10.15 -23.44 -14.18
CA ASN A 269 11.06 -24.16 -13.26
C ASN A 269 10.80 -25.68 -13.19
N LEU A 270 9.57 -26.13 -13.42
CA LEU A 270 9.25 -27.56 -13.49
C LEU A 270 9.74 -28.21 -14.80
N ARG A 271 9.91 -27.41 -15.88
CA ARG A 271 10.46 -27.91 -17.14
C ARG A 271 11.98 -28.06 -17.08
N THR A 272 12.71 -27.12 -16.46
CA THR A 272 14.16 -27.23 -16.27
C THR A 272 14.55 -28.38 -15.34
N LYS A 273 13.74 -28.72 -14.33
CA LYS A 273 14.01 -29.86 -13.44
C LYS A 273 13.82 -31.25 -14.07
N ARG A 274 13.11 -31.34 -15.21
CA ARG A 274 12.83 -32.61 -15.89
C ARG A 274 13.89 -32.99 -16.94
N ASP A 275 14.73 -32.03 -17.35
CA ASP A 275 15.84 -32.24 -18.31
C ASP A 275 17.20 -32.51 -17.62
N THR A 276 17.27 -32.57 -16.29
CA THR A 276 18.53 -32.75 -15.51
C THR A 276 18.54 -33.96 -14.58
N THR A 277 17.75 -35.00 -14.86
CA THR A 277 17.94 -36.31 -14.23
C THR A 277 18.51 -37.28 -15.27
N PRO A 278 19.73 -37.83 -15.05
CA PRO A 278 20.34 -38.81 -15.95
C PRO A 278 19.53 -40.11 -16.02
#